data_AF-A0A7R7XHZ9-F1
#
_entry.id   AF-A0A7R7XHZ9-F1
#
_cell.length_a   1.000
_cell.length_b   1.000
_cell.length_c   1.000
_cell.angle_alpha   90.00
_cell.angle_beta   90.00
_cell.angle_gamma   90.00
#
_symmetry.space_group_name_H-M   'P 1'
#
loop_
_entity.id
_entity.type
_entity.pdbx_description
1 polymer ?
#
loop_
_entity_poly.entity_id
_entity_poly.type
_entity_poly.pdbx_seq_one_letter_code
_entity_poly.pdbx_strand_id
1 'polypeptide(L)'
;MFCLSAIAVPVSLDTNTDSGQLVRQWSRTYHYGHIILPVFCIATCSLYAYASFSRHATGRKDWRIYAAAGIATIAMVPFTWVVMTPTNNTLFGLEVAALSADEAPADLDAVRELVVRWSWLHATRSFFPLIGAIVGFRGLLRDGLGVL
;
A
#
# COMPACT_ATOMS: atom_id res chain seq x y z
N MET A 1 -5.26 6.00 -1.40
CA MET A 1 -4.18 5.73 -2.38
C MET A 1 -4.57 4.68 -3.40
N PHE A 2 -5.21 3.56 -3.00
CA PHE A 2 -5.85 2.67 -3.97
C PHE A 2 -6.71 3.44 -4.97
N CYS A 3 -7.54 4.40 -4.53
CA CYS A 3 -8.35 5.21 -5.46
C CYS A 3 -7.52 6.06 -6.44
N LEU A 4 -6.35 6.56 -6.02
CA LEU A 4 -5.48 7.37 -6.90
C LEU A 4 -4.78 6.49 -7.93
N SER A 5 -4.22 5.35 -7.53
CA SER A 5 -3.60 4.42 -8.47
C SER A 5 -4.62 3.70 -9.35
N ALA A 6 -5.83 3.42 -8.85
CA ALA A 6 -6.91 2.80 -9.62
C ALA A 6 -7.39 3.67 -10.79
N ILE A 7 -7.20 4.99 -10.73
CA ILE A 7 -7.51 5.92 -11.83
C ILE A 7 -6.25 6.24 -12.62
N ALA A 8 -5.16 6.60 -11.94
CA ALA A 8 -3.94 7.06 -12.60
C ALA A 8 -3.26 5.96 -13.43
N VAL A 9 -3.22 4.72 -12.93
CA VAL A 9 -2.52 3.63 -13.63
C VAL A 9 -3.19 3.29 -14.97
N PRO A 10 -4.51 3.06 -15.05
CA PRO A 10 -5.17 2.87 -16.35
C PRO A 10 -4.95 4.02 -17.31
N VAL A 11 -5.09 5.27 -16.83
CA VAL A 11 -4.85 6.47 -17.67
C VAL A 11 -3.43 6.49 -18.22
N SER A 12 -2.41 6.20 -17.38
CA SER A 12 -1.03 6.11 -17.84
C SER A 12 -0.82 4.97 -18.83
N LEU A 13 -1.43 3.80 -18.62
CA LEU A 13 -1.31 2.67 -19.55
C LEU A 13 -1.98 2.97 -20.90
N ASP A 14 -3.10 3.68 -20.90
CA ASP A 14 -3.84 3.99 -22.13
C ASP A 14 -3.19 5.13 -22.93
N THR A 15 -2.59 6.11 -22.26
CA THR A 15 -2.13 7.36 -22.91
C THR A 15 -0.66 7.38 -23.28
N ASN A 16 0.21 6.62 -22.61
CA ASN A 16 1.65 6.67 -22.91
C ASN A 16 2.02 5.79 -24.11
N THR A 17 2.68 6.41 -25.08
CA THR A 17 3.32 5.76 -26.23
C THR A 17 4.84 5.63 -26.06
N ASP A 18 5.41 6.20 -25.00
CA ASP A 18 6.82 6.16 -24.67
C ASP A 18 7.03 5.48 -23.31
N SER A 19 8.00 4.56 -23.25
CA SER A 19 8.26 3.72 -22.08
C SER A 19 8.89 4.51 -20.93
N GLY A 20 9.75 5.49 -21.25
CA GLY A 20 10.35 6.40 -20.28
C GLY A 20 9.32 7.30 -19.61
N GLN A 21 8.36 7.82 -20.38
CA GLN A 21 7.27 8.62 -19.85
C GLN A 21 6.35 7.78 -18.94
N LEU A 22 6.01 6.55 -19.35
CA LEU A 22 5.19 5.64 -18.55
C LEU A 22 5.84 5.32 -17.20
N VAL A 23 7.13 4.96 -17.20
CA VAL A 23 7.84 4.61 -15.96
C VAL A 23 8.01 5.83 -15.04
N ARG A 24 8.21 7.03 -15.61
CA ARG A 24 8.28 8.28 -14.84
C ARG A 24 6.95 8.64 -14.19
N GLN A 25 5.83 8.47 -14.89
CA GLN A 25 4.50 8.68 -14.31
C GLN A 25 4.20 7.69 -13.19
N TRP A 26 4.57 6.42 -13.37
CA TRP A 26 4.53 5.42 -12.30
C TRP A 26 5.36 5.85 -11.09
N SER A 27 6.61 6.27 -11.31
CA SER A 27 7.53 6.69 -10.24
C SER A 27 6.98 7.87 -9.44
N ARG A 28 6.38 8.87 -10.11
CA ARG A 28 5.71 9.98 -9.43
C ARG A 28 4.50 9.52 -8.62
N THR A 29 3.70 8.59 -9.15
CA THR A 29 2.58 7.99 -8.42
C THR A 29 3.07 7.27 -7.16
N TYR A 30 4.15 6.47 -7.27
CA TYR A 30 4.81 5.84 -6.14
C TYR A 30 5.35 6.89 -5.14
N HIS A 31 5.97 7.96 -5.64
CA HIS A 31 6.59 9.00 -4.83
C HIS A 31 5.59 9.65 -3.87
N TYR A 32 4.41 10.07 -4.35
CA TYR A 32 3.40 10.62 -3.45
C TYR A 32 2.84 9.57 -2.48
N GLY A 33 2.68 8.33 -2.95
CA GLY A 33 2.21 7.22 -2.12
C GLY A 33 3.16 6.89 -0.95
N HIS A 34 4.46 6.81 -1.19
CA HIS A 34 5.44 6.42 -0.18
C HIS A 34 5.72 7.53 0.86
N ILE A 35 5.47 8.80 0.55
CA ILE A 35 5.59 9.89 1.53
C ILE A 35 4.38 9.92 2.46
N ILE A 36 3.18 9.86 1.89
CA ILE A 36 1.95 10.12 2.65
C ILE A 36 1.52 8.90 3.47
N LEU A 37 1.61 7.70 2.91
CA LEU A 37 0.98 6.51 3.51
C LEU A 37 1.64 5.93 4.75
N PRO A 38 2.98 5.89 4.89
CA PRO A 38 3.60 5.36 6.09
C PRO A 38 3.15 6.09 7.35
N VAL A 39 2.93 7.41 7.25
CA VAL A 39 2.41 8.23 8.35
C VAL A 39 1.04 7.73 8.81
N PHE A 40 0.10 7.52 7.88
CA PHE A 40 -1.22 6.96 8.20
C PHE A 40 -1.14 5.55 8.79
N CYS A 41 -0.27 4.70 8.24
CA CYS A 41 -0.06 3.35 8.77
C CYS A 41 0.41 3.39 10.23
N ILE A 42 1.43 4.19 10.53
CA ILE A 42 2.00 4.31 11.87
C ILE A 42 0.97 4.88 12.82
N ALA A 43 0.24 5.93 12.42
CA ALA A 43 -0.80 6.54 13.23
C ALA A 43 -1.92 5.54 13.56
N THR A 44 -2.49 4.87 12.56
CA THR A 44 -3.56 3.88 12.76
C THR A 44 -3.08 2.68 13.59
N CYS A 45 -1.88 2.16 13.32
CA CYS A 45 -1.31 1.06 14.10
C CYS A 45 -1.07 1.46 15.57
N SER A 46 -0.62 2.70 15.81
CA SER A 46 -0.41 3.23 17.16
C SER A 46 -1.73 3.38 17.92
N LEU A 47 -2.79 3.81 17.25
CA LEU A 47 -4.14 3.87 17.84
C LEU A 47 -4.65 2.47 18.23
N TYR A 48 -4.46 1.46 17.36
CA TYR A 48 -4.81 0.08 17.69
C TYR A 48 -3.97 -0.49 18.84
N ALA A 49 -2.67 -0.20 18.87
CA ALA A 49 -1.79 -0.59 19.98
C ALA A 49 -2.24 0.04 21.30
N TYR A 50 -2.55 1.34 21.30
CA TYR A 50 -3.07 2.04 22.48
C TYR A 50 -4.41 1.47 22.95
N ALA A 51 -5.35 1.24 22.03
CA ALA A 51 -6.66 0.65 22.36
C ALA A 51 -6.49 -0.77 22.94
N SER A 52 -5.63 -1.59 22.35
CA SER A 52 -5.29 -2.92 22.85
C SER A 52 -4.70 -2.84 24.26
N PHE A 53 -3.69 -2.01 24.46
CA PHE A 53 -2.98 -1.89 25.74
C PHE A 53 -3.88 -1.39 26.87
N SER A 54 -4.64 -0.31 26.63
CA SER A 54 -5.56 0.26 27.63
C SER A 54 -6.64 -0.73 28.09
N ARG A 55 -7.16 -1.55 27.16
CA ARG A 55 -8.14 -2.59 27.46
C ARG A 55 -7.55 -3.77 28.20
N HIS A 56 -6.35 -4.19 27.79
CA HIS A 56 -5.62 -5.23 28.50
C HIS A 56 -5.33 -4.82 29.96
N ALA A 57 -4.89 -3.58 30.18
CA ALA A 57 -4.59 -3.03 31.50
C ALA A 57 -5.82 -2.95 32.42
N THR A 58 -7.03 -2.85 31.85
CA THR A 58 -8.30 -2.84 32.60
C THR A 58 -8.98 -4.21 32.66
N GLY A 59 -8.32 -5.28 32.21
CA GLY A 59 -8.82 -6.65 32.26
C GLY A 59 -9.90 -6.99 31.22
N ARG A 60 -10.16 -6.12 30.25
CA ARG A 60 -11.18 -6.33 29.21
C ARG A 60 -10.69 -7.33 28.18
N LYS A 61 -11.44 -8.42 27.95
CA LYS A 61 -11.07 -9.49 27.00
C LYS A 61 -11.06 -9.07 25.53
N ASP A 62 -11.70 -7.95 25.21
CA ASP A 62 -11.79 -7.38 23.85
C ASP A 62 -10.46 -6.80 23.33
N TRP A 63 -9.42 -6.64 24.16
CA TRP A 63 -8.11 -6.12 23.73
C TRP A 63 -7.54 -6.82 22.49
N ARG A 64 -7.78 -8.14 22.37
CA ARG A 64 -7.28 -8.99 21.28
C ARG A 64 -7.77 -8.54 19.91
N ILE A 65 -8.97 -7.96 19.80
CA ILE A 65 -9.50 -7.52 18.50
C ILE A 65 -8.72 -6.31 17.96
N TYR A 66 -8.31 -5.41 18.86
CA TYR A 66 -7.50 -4.26 18.52
C TYR A 66 -6.06 -4.66 18.21
N ALA A 67 -5.50 -5.63 18.95
CA ALA A 67 -4.20 -6.22 18.59
C ALA A 67 -4.24 -6.84 17.18
N ALA A 68 -5.28 -7.63 16.87
CA ALA A 68 -5.46 -8.22 15.55
C ALA A 68 -5.62 -7.17 14.44
N ALA A 69 -6.36 -6.08 14.70
CA ALA A 69 -6.50 -4.96 13.78
C ALA A 69 -5.15 -4.27 13.48
N GLY A 70 -4.33 -4.05 14.52
CA GLY A 70 -2.98 -3.52 14.41
C GLY A 70 -2.05 -4.43 13.59
N ILE A 71 -2.05 -5.73 13.90
CA ILE A 71 -1.25 -6.73 13.17
C ILE A 71 -1.66 -6.79 11.70
N ALA A 72 -2.96 -6.86 11.40
CA ALA A 72 -3.46 -6.86 10.02
C ALA A 72 -3.05 -5.60 9.25
N THR A 73 -3.07 -4.44 9.91
CA THR A 73 -2.65 -3.16 9.31
C THR A 73 -1.15 -3.15 9.00
N ILE A 74 -0.31 -3.50 9.97
CA ILE A 74 1.15 -3.40 9.82
C ILE A 74 1.73 -4.51 8.93
N ALA A 75 1.01 -5.63 8.73
CA ALA A 75 1.42 -6.72 7.85
C ALA A 75 1.61 -6.29 6.38
N MET A 76 1.08 -5.13 5.97
CA MET A 76 1.40 -4.57 4.65
C MET A 76 2.88 -4.20 4.49
N VAL A 77 3.61 -3.93 5.59
CA VAL A 77 5.03 -3.55 5.57
C VAL A 77 5.91 -4.72 5.10
N PRO A 78 5.90 -5.90 5.74
CA PRO A 78 6.67 -7.04 5.24
C PRO A 78 6.21 -7.47 3.84
N PHE A 79 4.91 -7.37 3.51
CA PHE A 79 4.45 -7.59 2.12
C PHE A 79 5.14 -6.65 1.13
N THR A 80 5.25 -5.36 1.47
CA THR A 80 5.92 -4.38 0.62
C THR A 80 7.40 -4.75 0.42
N TRP A 81 8.11 -5.01 1.52
CA TRP A 81 9.56 -5.25 1.47
C TRP A 81 9.93 -6.57 0.78
N VAL A 82 9.14 -7.62 0.98
CA VAL A 82 9.46 -8.95 0.45
C VAL A 82 8.88 -9.15 -0.95
N VAL A 83 7.63 -8.71 -1.18
CA VAL A 83 6.90 -9.05 -2.41
C VAL A 83 6.94 -7.93 -3.45
N MET A 84 6.84 -6.67 -3.02
CA MET A 84 6.79 -5.54 -3.97
C MET A 84 8.16 -4.99 -4.37
N THR A 85 9.16 -5.07 -3.48
CA THR A 85 10.50 -4.51 -3.71
C THR A 85 11.14 -4.93 -5.04
N PRO A 86 11.09 -6.22 -5.48
CA PRO A 86 11.70 -6.60 -6.74
C PRO A 86 11.11 -5.82 -7.93
N THR A 87 9.79 -5.75 -8.03
CA THR A 87 9.10 -5.00 -9.10
C THR A 87 9.38 -3.50 -9.01
N ASN A 88 9.38 -2.94 -7.81
CA ASN A 88 9.72 -1.52 -7.61
C ASN A 88 11.15 -1.21 -8.08
N ASN A 89 12.12 -2.03 -7.69
CA ASN A 89 13.52 -1.82 -8.05
C ASN A 89 13.74 -1.91 -9.56
N THR A 90 13.09 -2.85 -10.24
CA THR A 90 13.12 -2.93 -11.71
C THR A 90 12.58 -1.66 -12.34
N LEU A 91 11.41 -1.19 -11.91
CA LEU A 91 10.80 0.02 -12.47
C LEU A 91 11.64 1.28 -12.19
N PHE A 92 12.25 1.41 -11.00
CA PHE A 92 13.18 2.50 -10.72
C PHE A 92 14.46 2.43 -11.57
N GLY A 93 15.00 1.24 -11.79
CA GLY A 93 16.13 1.06 -12.70
C GLY A 93 15.82 1.52 -14.12
N LEU A 94 14.61 1.18 -14.61
CA LEU A 94 14.12 1.62 -15.92
C LEU A 94 13.88 3.13 -15.99
N GLU A 95 13.47 3.78 -14.89
CA GLU A 95 13.38 5.24 -14.84
C GLU A 95 14.74 5.92 -14.99
N VAL A 96 15.77 5.38 -14.34
CA VAL A 96 17.15 5.86 -14.45
C VAL A 96 17.68 5.65 -15.87
N ALA A 97 17.49 4.46 -16.43
CA ALA A 97 17.86 4.13 -17.81
C ALA A 97 17.22 5.10 -18.83
N ALA A 98 15.93 5.40 -18.66
CA ALA A 98 15.20 6.32 -19.53
C ALA A 98 15.67 7.79 -19.46
N LEU A 99 16.54 8.14 -18.51
CA LEU A 99 17.19 9.45 -18.44
C LEU A 99 18.57 9.46 -19.11
N SER A 100 19.14 8.30 -19.39
CA SER A 100 20.44 8.14 -20.04
C SER A 100 20.30 8.26 -21.56
N ALA A 101 21.06 9.18 -22.17
CA ALA A 101 21.04 9.36 -23.63
C ALA A 101 21.72 8.22 -24.41
N ASP A 102 22.56 7.44 -23.72
CA ASP A 102 23.35 6.36 -24.31
C ASP A 102 22.66 4.98 -24.24
N GLU A 103 21.56 4.87 -23.50
CA GLU A 103 20.80 3.61 -23.37
C GLU A 103 19.62 3.58 -24.33
N ALA A 104 19.42 2.43 -24.98
CA ALA A 104 18.25 2.22 -25.81
C ALA A 104 16.98 2.26 -24.94
N PRO A 105 15.88 2.88 -25.42
CA PRO A 105 14.62 2.87 -24.69
C PRO A 105 14.16 1.45 -24.39
N ALA A 106 13.66 1.24 -23.17
CA ALA A 106 13.06 -0.04 -22.79
C ALA A 106 11.84 -0.34 -23.66
N ASP A 107 11.60 -1.62 -23.93
CA ASP A 107 10.39 -2.06 -24.61
C ASP A 107 9.14 -1.61 -23.84
N LEU A 108 8.21 -0.97 -24.56
CA LEU A 108 7.01 -0.38 -23.96
C LEU A 108 6.10 -1.45 -23.37
N ASP A 109 5.96 -2.59 -24.03
CA ASP A 109 5.08 -3.67 -23.57
C ASP A 109 5.63 -4.32 -22.30
N ALA A 110 6.95 -4.52 -22.21
CA ALA A 110 7.60 -4.96 -20.98
C ALA A 110 7.38 -3.98 -19.81
N VAL A 111 7.47 -2.67 -20.05
CA VAL A 111 7.19 -1.65 -19.00
C VAL A 111 5.71 -1.68 -18.60
N ARG A 112 4.78 -1.82 -19.56
CA ARG A 112 3.34 -1.96 -19.29
C ARG A 112 3.06 -3.15 -18.39
N GLU A 113 3.65 -4.31 -18.68
CA GLU A 113 3.48 -5.52 -17.87
C GLU A 113 3.94 -5.30 -16.43
N LEU A 114 5.10 -4.66 -16.23
CA LEU A 114 5.61 -4.35 -14.89
C LEU A 114 4.70 -3.39 -14.12
N VAL A 115 4.16 -2.36 -14.79
CA VAL A 115 3.21 -1.41 -14.18
C VAL A 115 1.89 -2.09 -13.81
N VAL A 116 1.38 -3.00 -14.67
CA VAL A 116 0.19 -3.81 -14.38
C VAL A 116 0.44 -4.73 -13.18
N ARG A 117 1.57 -5.42 -13.15
CA ARG A 117 1.98 -6.26 -12.02
C ARG A 117 2.07 -5.44 -10.73
N TRP A 118 2.72 -4.28 -10.78
CA TRP A 118 2.79 -3.37 -9.64
C TRP A 118 1.40 -2.95 -9.15
N SER A 119 0.48 -2.67 -10.07
CA SER A 119 -0.90 -2.28 -9.74
C SER A 119 -1.63 -3.36 -8.95
N TRP A 120 -1.54 -4.63 -9.38
CA TRP A 120 -2.11 -5.77 -8.67
C TRP A 120 -1.49 -5.98 -7.29
N LEU A 121 -0.17 -5.84 -7.18
CA LEU A 121 0.51 -5.91 -5.90
C LEU A 121 0.09 -4.77 -4.97
N HIS A 122 -0.05 -3.55 -5.49
CA HIS A 122 -0.51 -2.40 -4.71
C HIS A 122 -1.97 -2.56 -4.25
N ALA A 123 -2.84 -3.12 -5.09
CA ALA A 123 -4.21 -3.48 -4.74
C ALA A 123 -4.22 -4.48 -3.58
N THR A 124 -3.44 -5.55 -3.70
CA THR A 124 -3.26 -6.57 -2.65
C THR A 124 -2.77 -5.94 -1.34
N ARG A 125 -1.74 -5.08 -1.43
CA ARG A 125 -1.21 -4.34 -0.28
C ARG A 125 -2.30 -3.51 0.43
N SER A 126 -3.22 -2.93 -0.33
CA SER A 126 -4.27 -2.06 0.21
C SER A 126 -5.33 -2.83 1.02
N PHE A 127 -5.44 -4.15 0.86
CA PHE A 127 -6.35 -4.97 1.66
C PHE A 127 -5.93 -5.12 3.13
N PHE A 128 -4.64 -5.09 3.44
CA PHE A 128 -4.13 -5.21 4.81
C PHE A 128 -4.70 -4.13 5.77
N PRO A 129 -4.53 -2.82 5.50
CA PRO A 129 -5.13 -1.78 6.35
C PRO A 129 -6.66 -1.79 6.28
N LEU A 130 -7.28 -2.22 5.17
CA LEU A 130 -8.74 -2.36 5.08
C LEU A 130 -9.26 -3.46 6.02
N ILE A 131 -8.61 -4.61 6.06
CA ILE A 131 -8.93 -5.70 7.00
C ILE A 131 -8.74 -5.20 8.44
N GLY A 132 -7.64 -4.51 8.73
CA GLY A 132 -7.42 -3.87 10.03
C GLY A 132 -8.57 -2.94 10.43
N ALA A 133 -9.00 -2.07 9.51
CA ALA A 133 -10.14 -1.16 9.71
C ALA A 133 -11.43 -1.92 10.04
N ILE A 134 -11.77 -2.96 9.26
CA ILE A 134 -12.97 -3.78 9.47
C ILE A 134 -12.91 -4.47 10.84
N VAL A 135 -11.77 -5.08 11.20
CA VAL A 135 -11.59 -5.78 12.48
C VAL A 135 -11.70 -4.80 13.65
N GLY A 136 -11.03 -3.66 13.57
CA GLY A 136 -11.08 -2.63 14.62
C GLY A 136 -12.48 -2.03 14.78
N PHE A 137 -13.20 -1.79 13.67
CA PHE A 137 -14.58 -1.31 13.69
C PHE A 137 -15.53 -2.31 14.33
N ARG A 138 -15.36 -3.61 14.07
CA ARG A 138 -16.13 -4.67 14.77
C ARG A 138 -15.86 -4.67 16.28
N GLY A 139 -14.64 -4.36 16.71
CA GLY A 139 -14.33 -4.14 18.13
C GLY A 139 -15.16 -3.00 18.71
N LEU A 140 -15.12 -1.85 18.05
CA LEU A 140 -15.87 -0.67 18.47
C LEU A 140 -17.38 -0.92 18.57
N LEU A 141 -17.97 -1.62 17.59
CA LEU A 141 -19.41 -1.96 17.61
C LEU A 141 -19.77 -2.84 18.80
N ARG A 142 -18.93 -3.82 19.15
CA ARG A 142 -19.15 -4.68 20.32
C ARG A 142 -19.11 -3.89 21.64
N ASP A 143 -18.28 -2.85 21.69
CA ASP A 143 -18.15 -2.03 22.89
C ASP A 143 -19.24 -0.96 23.02
N GLY A 144 -19.63 -0.33 21.91
CA GLY A 144 -20.59 0.77 21.89
C GLY A 144 -22.05 0.32 21.98
N LEU A 145 -22.36 -0.92 21.60
CA LEU A 145 -23.73 -1.44 21.59
C LEU A 145 -24.09 -2.28 22.81
N GLY A 146 -23.16 -2.58 23.73
CA GLY A 146 -23.46 -3.28 24.99
C GLY A 146 -24.22 -4.62 24.86
N VAL A 147 -24.27 -5.23 23.68
CA VAL A 147 -25.14 -6.37 23.39
C VAL A 147 -24.41 -7.40 22.51
N LEU A 148 -23.84 -8.39 23.21
CA LEU A 148 -23.93 -9.86 23.06
C LEU A 148 -22.71 -10.53 23.71
#